data_AF-A0A8X7NSI5-F1
#
_entry.id   AF-A0A8X7NSI5-F1
#
_cell.length_a   1.000
_cell.length_b   1.000
_cell.length_c   1.000
_cell.angle_alpha   90.00
_cell.angle_beta   90.00
_cell.angle_gamma   90.00
#
_symmetry.space_group_name_H-M   'P 1'
#
loop_
_entity.id
_entity.type
_entity.pdbx_description
1 polymer ?
#
loop_
_entity_poly.entity_id
_entity_poly.type
_entity_poly.pdbx_seq_one_letter_code
_entity_poly.pdbx_strand_id
1 'polypeptide(L)'
;MQSTRMWRRGANLEGDTANFVESEQILEINGFKFSLLQVRGSIPLLWEQIVDLSYKPQLKINKHEDTPKVVQRHFHDLSQRYGDIMVVNLTDQHGAEGELGKAYATEMARLPNVRYVAFDFHHICGTTNFDNLGVLYEEIGDEFEKQGYFLVDADGNILEEQKGVIRSNCIDCLDRTNVTQNYMAQKSLNLQLQRIGVLDSAECVSMFEDDYTKFRTIWAEQGDEISLQYAGTYALKGDLVRYGKQTVSGAIKDGISAMSRYYLNNFQDGVRQDALDLISGRYTVGTNSPSQLQPIGGSQPAFLPVASALLIGGVTVTSFTIHQAGRNTQQYLASALWAGVTAGVVAMIKANGRHLCSRPRLCHLI
;
A
#
# COMPACT_ATOMS: atom_id res chain seq x y z
N MET A 1 -12.54 -0.15 7.01
CA MET A 1 -11.62 -0.23 8.18
C MET A 1 -10.38 0.64 7.92
N GLN A 2 -10.13 1.68 8.72
CA GLN A 2 -8.93 2.52 8.56
C GLN A 2 -7.81 1.99 9.46
N SER A 3 -6.59 1.89 8.94
CA SER A 3 -5.48 1.33 9.69
C SER A 3 -4.11 1.82 9.23
N THR A 4 -3.14 1.73 10.14
CA THR A 4 -1.72 1.87 9.81
C THR A 4 -1.18 0.63 9.11
N ARG A 5 -0.06 0.80 8.39
CA ARG A 5 0.43 -0.12 7.37
C ARG A 5 0.57 -1.59 7.76
N MET A 6 0.86 -1.90 9.02
CA MET A 6 1.20 -3.27 9.44
C MET A 6 0.30 -3.82 10.56
N TRP A 7 -0.59 -3.01 11.14
CA TRP A 7 -1.36 -3.43 12.32
C TRP A 7 -2.76 -3.95 11.99
N ARG A 8 -3.42 -3.46 10.94
CA ARG A 8 -4.59 -4.14 10.37
C ARG A 8 -4.42 -4.27 8.86
N ARG A 9 -4.31 -5.52 8.41
CA ARG A 9 -4.36 -5.92 7.01
C ARG A 9 -5.53 -6.88 6.82
N GLY A 10 -5.89 -7.12 5.57
CA GLY A 10 -7.01 -8.01 5.27
C GLY A 10 -8.38 -7.39 5.49
N ALA A 11 -9.36 -8.25 5.76
CA ALA A 11 -10.71 -7.88 6.17
C ALA A 11 -10.97 -8.20 7.65
N ASN A 12 -11.98 -7.58 8.24
CA ASN A 12 -12.58 -8.06 9.49
C ASN A 12 -13.67 -9.12 9.21
N LEU A 13 -14.25 -9.70 10.26
CA LEU A 13 -15.36 -10.67 10.15
C LEU A 13 -16.64 -10.08 9.54
N GLU A 14 -16.74 -8.76 9.45
CA GLU A 14 -17.87 -8.06 8.84
C GLU A 14 -17.69 -7.85 7.33
N GLY A 15 -16.53 -8.19 6.76
CA GLY A 15 -16.23 -7.96 5.34
C GLY A 15 -15.60 -6.60 5.04
N ASP A 16 -15.30 -5.78 6.06
CA ASP A 16 -14.63 -4.50 5.85
C ASP A 16 -13.14 -4.69 5.63
N THR A 17 -12.66 -4.32 4.45
CA THR A 17 -11.22 -4.33 4.17
C THR A 17 -10.51 -3.14 4.81
N ALA A 18 -9.29 -3.39 5.27
CA ALA A 18 -8.35 -2.36 5.64
C ALA A 18 -7.95 -1.51 4.41
N ASN A 19 -7.82 -0.20 4.61
CA ASN A 19 -7.32 0.76 3.61
C ASN A 19 -8.17 0.82 2.34
N PHE A 20 -9.48 0.69 2.50
CA PHE A 20 -10.42 0.93 1.41
C PHE A 20 -10.42 2.41 1.05
N VAL A 21 -10.13 2.73 -0.21
CA VAL A 21 -10.06 4.09 -0.74
C VAL A 21 -10.78 4.15 -2.07
N GLU A 22 -11.69 5.11 -2.19
CA GLU A 22 -12.29 5.54 -3.45
C GLU A 22 -11.41 6.63 -4.07
N SER A 23 -11.23 6.57 -5.37
CA SER A 23 -10.46 7.54 -6.14
C SER A 23 -11.31 7.96 -7.33
N GLU A 24 -11.80 9.18 -7.30
CA GLU A 24 -12.68 9.75 -8.30
C GLU A 24 -11.91 10.77 -9.16
N GLN A 25 -11.87 10.54 -10.47
CA GLN A 25 -11.37 11.51 -11.44
C GLN A 25 -12.54 12.25 -12.04
N ILE A 26 -12.55 13.58 -11.89
CA ILE A 26 -13.57 14.47 -12.44
C ILE A 26 -12.95 15.29 -13.57
N LEU A 27 -13.66 15.42 -14.69
CA LEU A 27 -13.30 16.28 -15.81
C LEU A 27 -14.49 17.17 -16.16
N GLU A 28 -14.26 18.47 -16.30
CA GLU A 28 -15.24 19.42 -16.82
C GLU A 28 -14.65 20.15 -18.03
N ILE A 29 -15.32 20.04 -19.18
CA ILE A 29 -14.85 20.63 -20.43
C ILE A 29 -16.02 20.87 -21.39
N ASN A 30 -16.07 22.05 -22.02
CA ASN A 30 -17.14 22.44 -22.95
C ASN A 30 -18.57 22.26 -22.39
N GLY A 31 -18.75 22.43 -21.08
CA GLY A 31 -20.03 22.20 -20.38
C GLY A 31 -20.32 20.74 -20.02
N PHE A 32 -19.60 19.78 -20.61
CA PHE A 32 -19.69 18.37 -20.24
C PHE A 32 -18.97 18.10 -18.93
N LYS A 33 -19.55 17.24 -18.09
CA LYS A 33 -18.96 16.78 -16.83
C LYS A 33 -18.85 15.28 -16.82
N PHE A 34 -17.67 14.79 -16.49
CA PHE A 34 -17.35 13.37 -16.40
C PHE A 34 -16.91 13.03 -14.99
N SER A 35 -17.25 11.82 -14.53
CA SER A 35 -16.66 11.23 -13.33
C SER A 35 -16.31 9.77 -13.57
N LEU A 36 -15.09 9.39 -13.22
CA LEU A 36 -14.63 8.00 -13.19
C LEU A 36 -14.24 7.64 -11.76
N LEU A 37 -14.92 6.65 -11.20
CA LEU A 37 -14.62 6.09 -9.89
C LEU A 37 -13.80 4.81 -10.00
N GLN A 38 -12.72 4.72 -9.22
CA GLN A 38 -11.93 3.51 -9.02
C GLN A 38 -11.81 3.23 -7.52
N VAL A 39 -11.73 1.95 -7.15
CA VAL A 39 -11.58 1.56 -5.74
C VAL A 39 -10.30 0.77 -5.52
N ARG A 40 -9.71 0.92 -4.33
CA ARG A 40 -8.60 0.08 -3.89
C ARG A 40 -8.76 -0.33 -2.45
N GLY A 41 -8.09 -1.42 -2.07
CA GLY A 41 -8.08 -1.88 -0.69
C GLY A 41 -7.22 -3.09 -0.47
N SER A 42 -7.12 -3.50 0.80
CA SER A 42 -6.47 -4.77 1.15
C SER A 42 -7.21 -5.96 0.54
N ILE A 43 -6.48 -7.07 0.37
CA ILE A 43 -7.06 -8.36 -0.03
C ILE A 43 -8.07 -8.79 1.04
N PRO A 44 -9.35 -9.07 0.69
CA PRO A 44 -10.44 -9.34 1.63
C PRO A 44 -10.39 -10.73 2.30
N LEU A 45 -9.20 -11.17 2.69
CA LEU A 45 -8.98 -12.38 3.47
C LEU A 45 -8.67 -12.02 4.93
N LEU A 46 -8.79 -13.00 5.82
CA LEU A 46 -8.32 -12.88 7.19
C LEU A 46 -6.81 -13.20 7.22
N TRP A 47 -5.97 -12.17 7.26
CA TRP A 47 -4.51 -12.33 7.28
C TRP A 47 -3.84 -11.17 8.01
N GLU A 48 -2.65 -11.44 8.53
CA GLU A 48 -1.87 -10.50 9.31
C GLU A 48 -0.41 -10.46 8.84
N GLN A 49 0.24 -9.33 9.09
CA GLN A 49 1.66 -9.15 8.87
C GLN A 49 2.23 -8.25 9.97
N ILE A 50 2.38 -8.84 11.16
CA ILE A 50 2.77 -8.12 12.37
C ILE A 50 4.26 -7.81 12.36
N VAL A 51 4.60 -6.56 12.66
CA VAL A 51 5.99 -6.07 12.72
C VAL A 51 6.79 -6.76 13.83
N ASP A 52 8.01 -7.17 13.51
CA ASP A 52 8.93 -7.86 14.43
C ASP A 52 10.39 -7.36 14.33
N LEU A 53 10.60 -6.11 13.90
CA LEU A 53 11.90 -5.53 13.50
C LEU A 53 12.56 -6.17 12.28
N SER A 54 11.95 -7.17 11.63
CA SER A 54 12.45 -7.65 10.35
C SER A 54 12.18 -6.64 9.24
N TYR A 55 13.08 -6.58 8.25
CA TYR A 55 12.90 -5.71 7.07
C TYR A 55 11.58 -6.00 6.33
N LYS A 56 11.23 -7.29 6.18
CA LYS A 56 9.92 -7.75 5.70
C LYS A 56 9.33 -8.71 6.74
N PRO A 57 8.35 -8.29 7.54
CA PRO A 57 7.70 -9.17 8.52
C PRO A 57 6.98 -10.34 7.82
N GLN A 58 6.85 -11.46 8.50
CA GLN A 58 6.19 -12.64 7.94
C GLN A 58 4.68 -12.42 7.78
N LEU A 59 4.17 -12.74 6.60
CA LEU A 59 2.74 -12.80 6.31
C LEU A 59 2.16 -14.11 6.85
N LYS A 60 1.01 -14.03 7.50
CA LYS A 60 0.26 -15.20 7.98
C LYS A 60 -1.19 -15.11 7.56
N ILE A 61 -1.69 -16.17 6.94
CA ILE A 61 -3.10 -16.31 6.54
C ILE A 61 -3.82 -17.07 7.65
N ASN A 62 -4.84 -16.44 8.24
CA ASN A 62 -5.65 -17.06 9.28
C ASN A 62 -6.71 -17.94 8.61
N LYS A 63 -6.53 -19.26 8.73
CA LYS A 63 -7.49 -20.25 8.20
C LYS A 63 -8.73 -20.31 9.09
N HIS A 64 -9.59 -19.31 9.00
CA HIS A 64 -10.87 -19.26 9.68
C HIS A 64 -11.98 -19.85 8.81
N GLU A 65 -12.92 -20.57 9.41
CA GLU A 65 -14.05 -21.20 8.70
C GLU A 65 -14.96 -20.18 8.01
N ASP A 66 -15.10 -18.98 8.58
CA ASP A 66 -15.92 -17.90 8.02
C ASP A 66 -15.23 -17.07 6.92
N THR A 67 -13.96 -17.32 6.58
CA THR A 67 -13.26 -16.60 5.51
C THR A 67 -14.08 -16.50 4.21
N PRO A 68 -14.74 -17.58 3.72
CA PRO A 68 -15.55 -17.50 2.51
C PRO A 68 -16.76 -16.57 2.66
N LYS A 69 -17.39 -16.54 3.83
CA LYS A 69 -18.52 -15.65 4.13
C LYS A 69 -18.08 -14.19 4.18
N VAL A 70 -16.89 -13.93 4.73
CA VAL A 70 -16.28 -12.59 4.77
C VAL A 70 -16.06 -12.06 3.36
N VAL A 71 -15.44 -12.87 2.48
CA VAL A 71 -15.19 -12.50 1.08
C VAL A 71 -16.52 -12.29 0.34
N GLN A 72 -17.49 -13.18 0.51
CA GLN A 72 -18.80 -13.05 -0.13
C GLN A 72 -19.52 -11.79 0.31
N ARG A 73 -19.54 -11.49 1.62
CA ARG A 73 -20.17 -10.27 2.14
C ARG A 73 -19.49 -9.02 1.61
N HIS A 74 -18.16 -9.00 1.58
CA HIS A 74 -17.38 -7.89 1.05
C HIS A 74 -17.78 -7.56 -0.39
N PHE A 75 -17.80 -8.56 -1.27
CA PHE A 75 -18.15 -8.35 -2.68
C PHE A 75 -19.64 -8.10 -2.92
N HIS A 76 -20.51 -8.65 -2.06
CA HIS A 76 -21.93 -8.31 -2.09
C HIS A 76 -22.15 -6.81 -1.84
N ASP A 77 -21.55 -6.28 -0.77
CA ASP A 77 -21.63 -4.85 -0.44
C ASP A 77 -21.01 -3.97 -1.54
N LEU A 78 -19.85 -4.33 -2.10
CA LEU A 78 -19.30 -3.62 -3.25
C LEU A 78 -20.25 -3.63 -4.45
N SER A 79 -20.82 -4.79 -4.79
CA SER A 79 -21.73 -4.90 -5.94
C SER A 79 -23.00 -4.08 -5.78
N GLN A 80 -23.50 -3.94 -4.54
CA GLN A 80 -24.65 -3.09 -4.25
C GLN A 80 -24.32 -1.60 -4.41
N ARG A 81 -23.09 -1.20 -4.07
CA ARG A 81 -22.66 0.20 -4.14
C ARG A 81 -22.23 0.66 -5.52
N TYR A 82 -21.58 -0.22 -6.29
CA TYR A 82 -20.92 0.17 -7.54
C TYR A 82 -21.35 -0.64 -8.77
N GLY A 83 -22.20 -1.67 -8.62
CA GLY A 83 -22.58 -2.54 -9.73
C GLY A 83 -21.53 -3.60 -10.05
N ASP A 84 -21.15 -3.72 -11.33
CA ASP A 84 -20.24 -4.75 -11.81
C ASP A 84 -18.82 -4.56 -11.22
N ILE A 85 -18.29 -5.59 -10.57
CA ILE A 85 -16.97 -5.52 -9.92
C ILE A 85 -15.93 -6.29 -10.73
N MET A 86 -14.84 -5.60 -11.07
CA MET A 86 -13.65 -6.22 -11.62
C MET A 86 -12.49 -6.07 -10.64
N VAL A 87 -11.86 -7.18 -10.27
CA VAL A 87 -10.75 -7.22 -9.33
C VAL A 87 -9.45 -7.43 -10.08
N VAL A 88 -8.50 -6.51 -9.89
CA VAL A 88 -7.14 -6.61 -10.39
C VAL A 88 -6.19 -6.83 -9.21
N ASN A 89 -5.66 -8.04 -9.12
CA ASN A 89 -4.70 -8.41 -8.08
C ASN A 89 -3.26 -8.26 -8.59
N LEU A 90 -2.51 -7.32 -7.98
CA LEU A 90 -1.15 -6.93 -8.36
C LEU A 90 -0.06 -7.57 -7.47
N THR A 91 -0.39 -8.65 -6.76
CA THR A 91 0.57 -9.40 -5.91
C THR A 91 1.61 -10.10 -6.76
N ASP A 92 2.84 -10.18 -6.24
CA ASP A 92 3.86 -11.07 -6.79
C ASP A 92 3.36 -12.53 -6.73
N GLN A 93 3.58 -13.31 -7.78
CA GLN A 93 3.15 -14.71 -7.83
C GLN A 93 4.08 -15.66 -7.07
N HIS A 94 5.20 -15.16 -6.55
CA HIS A 94 6.19 -15.92 -5.80
C HIS A 94 6.19 -15.62 -4.29
N GLY A 95 6.74 -16.56 -3.52
CA GLY A 95 6.87 -16.44 -2.06
C GLY A 95 5.53 -16.28 -1.32
N ALA A 96 5.57 -15.59 -0.19
CA ALA A 96 4.39 -15.40 0.68
C ALA A 96 3.28 -14.54 0.03
N GLU A 97 3.64 -13.63 -0.89
CA GLU A 97 2.66 -12.87 -1.69
C GLU A 97 1.90 -13.80 -2.63
N GLY A 98 2.60 -14.72 -3.28
CA GLY A 98 2.01 -15.72 -4.15
C GLY A 98 1.07 -16.68 -3.42
N GLU A 99 1.41 -17.09 -2.20
CA GLU A 99 0.51 -17.89 -1.36
C GLU A 99 -0.79 -17.15 -1.01
N LEU A 100 -0.69 -15.86 -0.65
CA LEU A 100 -1.86 -15.01 -0.40
C LEU A 100 -2.69 -14.81 -1.68
N GLY A 101 -2.04 -14.57 -2.81
CA GLY A 101 -2.68 -14.43 -4.12
C GLY A 101 -3.43 -15.70 -4.55
N LYS A 102 -2.86 -16.88 -4.30
CA LYS A 102 -3.52 -18.18 -4.55
C LYS A 102 -4.71 -18.42 -3.63
N ALA A 103 -4.57 -18.12 -2.34
CA ALA A 103 -5.68 -18.20 -1.40
C ALA A 103 -6.83 -17.28 -1.84
N TYR A 104 -6.50 -16.07 -2.29
CA TYR A 104 -7.50 -15.12 -2.75
C TYR A 104 -8.18 -15.58 -4.04
N ALA A 105 -7.42 -16.04 -5.03
CA ALA A 105 -7.97 -16.60 -6.27
C ALA A 105 -8.92 -17.78 -6.00
N THR A 106 -8.62 -18.60 -5.00
CA THR A 106 -9.48 -19.73 -4.59
C THR A 106 -10.84 -19.26 -4.08
N GLU A 107 -10.87 -18.19 -3.28
CA GLU A 107 -12.13 -17.61 -2.80
C GLU A 107 -12.88 -16.86 -3.91
N MET A 108 -12.15 -16.15 -4.79
CA MET A 108 -12.75 -15.46 -5.94
C MET A 108 -13.40 -16.41 -6.93
N ALA A 109 -12.86 -17.63 -7.10
CA ALA A 109 -13.48 -18.66 -7.95
C ALA A 109 -14.88 -19.09 -7.47
N ARG A 110 -15.24 -18.80 -6.21
CA ARG A 110 -16.57 -19.06 -5.64
C ARG A 110 -17.58 -17.94 -5.93
N LEU A 111 -17.12 -16.81 -6.50
CA LEU A 111 -17.92 -15.63 -6.80
C LEU A 111 -18.04 -15.46 -8.32
N PRO A 112 -18.98 -16.16 -8.99
CA PRO A 112 -19.08 -16.13 -10.45
C PRO A 112 -19.45 -14.76 -11.03
N ASN A 113 -20.02 -13.88 -10.20
CA ASN A 113 -20.45 -12.54 -10.61
C ASN A 113 -19.35 -11.48 -10.49
N VAL A 114 -18.13 -11.86 -10.11
CA VAL A 114 -17.00 -10.93 -9.97
C VAL A 114 -15.86 -11.37 -10.87
N ARG A 115 -15.45 -10.52 -11.81
CA ARG A 115 -14.30 -10.79 -12.67
C ARG A 115 -13.02 -10.64 -11.86
N TYR A 116 -12.20 -11.68 -11.79
CA TYR A 116 -10.91 -11.66 -11.11
C TYR A 116 -9.76 -11.82 -12.10
N VAL A 117 -8.78 -10.93 -12.03
CA VAL A 117 -7.58 -10.89 -12.87
C VAL A 117 -6.35 -10.88 -11.96
N ALA A 118 -5.47 -11.86 -12.12
CA ALA A 118 -4.20 -11.93 -11.40
C ALA A 118 -3.07 -11.45 -12.31
N PHE A 119 -2.50 -10.30 -12.01
CA PHE A 119 -1.47 -9.67 -12.83
C PHE A 119 -0.17 -9.56 -12.04
N ASP A 120 0.88 -10.27 -12.48
CA ASP A 120 2.19 -10.18 -11.85
C ASP A 120 2.89 -8.88 -12.23
N PHE A 121 2.60 -7.84 -11.47
CA PHE A 121 3.14 -6.51 -11.71
C PHE A 121 4.67 -6.47 -11.60
N HIS A 122 5.28 -7.28 -10.71
CA HIS A 122 6.73 -7.29 -10.52
C HIS A 122 7.45 -7.94 -11.70
N HIS A 123 6.91 -9.06 -12.18
CA HIS A 123 7.47 -9.74 -13.34
C HIS A 123 7.27 -8.94 -14.62
N ILE A 124 6.08 -8.35 -14.82
CA ILE A 124 5.69 -7.75 -16.09
C ILE A 124 6.20 -6.31 -16.21
N CYS A 125 5.97 -5.45 -15.21
CA CYS A 125 6.35 -4.03 -15.28
C CYS A 125 7.75 -3.76 -14.69
N GLY A 126 8.28 -4.66 -13.87
CA GLY A 126 9.57 -4.48 -13.20
C GLY A 126 9.64 -3.22 -12.35
N THR A 127 10.81 -2.59 -12.32
CA THR A 127 11.04 -1.35 -11.56
C THR A 127 10.77 -0.08 -12.36
N THR A 128 10.90 -0.12 -13.70
CA THR A 128 10.95 1.07 -14.57
C THR A 128 10.07 0.99 -15.83
N ASN A 129 9.51 -0.16 -16.19
CA ASN A 129 8.89 -0.35 -17.51
C ASN A 129 7.36 -0.51 -17.42
N PHE A 130 6.69 0.61 -17.16
CA PHE A 130 5.25 0.65 -16.92
C PHE A 130 4.42 0.71 -18.20
N ASP A 131 5.06 0.85 -19.37
CA ASP A 131 4.42 0.69 -20.67
C ASP A 131 3.78 -0.70 -20.81
N ASN A 132 4.31 -1.69 -20.09
CA ASN A 132 3.76 -3.05 -20.03
C ASN A 132 2.40 -3.14 -19.32
N LEU A 133 1.89 -2.05 -18.72
CA LEU A 133 0.48 -1.98 -18.31
C LEU A 133 -0.49 -2.02 -19.49
N GLY A 134 -0.01 -1.78 -20.72
CA GLY A 134 -0.77 -2.07 -21.93
C GLY A 134 -1.23 -3.53 -21.99
N VAL A 135 -0.41 -4.49 -21.53
CA VAL A 135 -0.77 -5.92 -21.48
C VAL A 135 -1.96 -6.17 -20.55
N LEU A 136 -2.00 -5.48 -19.41
CA LEU A 136 -3.14 -5.56 -18.50
C LEU A 136 -4.40 -4.99 -19.18
N TYR A 137 -4.29 -3.84 -19.83
CA TYR A 137 -5.42 -3.21 -20.51
C TYR A 137 -5.93 -4.02 -21.71
N GLU A 138 -5.05 -4.70 -22.44
CA GLU A 138 -5.44 -5.64 -23.50
C GLU A 138 -6.28 -6.81 -22.96
N GLU A 139 -6.05 -7.25 -21.72
CA GLU A 139 -6.86 -8.32 -21.10
C GLU A 139 -8.22 -7.81 -20.58
N ILE A 140 -8.28 -6.58 -20.05
CA ILE A 140 -9.44 -6.08 -19.29
C ILE A 140 -10.22 -4.94 -19.95
N GLY A 141 -9.74 -4.44 -21.09
CA GLY A 141 -10.19 -3.20 -21.71
C GLY A 141 -11.67 -3.24 -22.11
N ASP A 142 -12.11 -4.35 -22.70
CA ASP A 142 -13.50 -4.52 -23.13
C ASP A 142 -14.48 -4.41 -21.95
N GLU A 143 -14.18 -5.08 -20.84
CA GLU A 143 -15.00 -4.98 -19.63
C GLU A 143 -14.87 -3.62 -18.94
N PHE A 144 -13.68 -3.00 -18.93
CA PHE A 144 -13.48 -1.67 -18.37
C PHE A 144 -14.31 -0.61 -19.11
N GLU A 145 -14.30 -0.64 -20.44
CA GLU A 145 -15.09 0.27 -21.26
C GLU A 145 -16.60 0.03 -21.09
N LYS A 146 -17.01 -1.23 -20.87
CA LYS A 146 -18.40 -1.58 -20.54
C LYS A 146 -18.84 -1.05 -19.18
N GLN A 147 -17.95 -1.02 -18.18
CA GLN A 147 -18.23 -0.39 -16.88
C GLN A 147 -18.49 1.11 -17.03
N GLY A 148 -17.83 1.75 -18.00
CA GLY A 148 -18.07 3.12 -18.39
C GLY A 148 -17.68 4.15 -17.31
N TYR A 149 -18.20 5.36 -17.47
CA TYR A 149 -18.00 6.49 -16.58
C TYR A 149 -19.31 7.30 -16.52
N PHE A 150 -19.45 8.13 -15.49
CA PHE A 150 -20.56 9.07 -15.40
C PHE A 150 -20.35 10.22 -16.38
N LEU A 151 -21.41 10.62 -17.09
CA LEU A 151 -21.39 11.72 -18.05
C LEU A 151 -22.67 12.55 -17.98
N VAL A 152 -22.49 13.86 -17.86
CA VAL A 152 -23.54 14.88 -17.94
C VAL A 152 -23.23 15.83 -19.08
N ASP A 153 -24.22 16.13 -19.92
CA ASP A 153 -24.09 17.09 -21.01
C ASP A 153 -24.13 18.55 -20.53
N ALA A 154 -23.92 19.49 -21.46
CA ALA A 154 -23.93 20.92 -21.15
C ALA A 154 -25.31 21.45 -20.69
N ASP A 155 -26.39 20.74 -21.03
CA ASP A 155 -27.76 21.08 -20.63
C ASP A 155 -28.14 20.49 -19.26
N GLY A 156 -27.26 19.67 -18.67
CA GLY A 156 -27.44 19.02 -17.38
C GLY A 156 -28.14 17.65 -17.43
N ASN A 157 -28.33 17.07 -18.61
CA ASN A 157 -28.89 15.73 -18.75
C ASN A 157 -27.81 14.66 -18.51
N ILE A 158 -28.17 13.62 -17.77
CA ILE A 158 -27.32 12.45 -17.55
C ILE A 158 -27.35 11.61 -18.83
N LEU A 159 -26.20 11.48 -19.50
CA LEU A 159 -26.04 10.67 -20.71
C LEU A 159 -25.55 9.26 -20.40
N GLU A 160 -24.72 9.10 -19.38
CA GLU A 160 -24.22 7.80 -18.93
C GLU A 160 -24.06 7.77 -17.41
N GLU A 161 -24.27 6.59 -16.85
CA GLU A 161 -23.92 6.27 -15.48
C GLU A 161 -22.85 5.17 -15.47
N GLN A 162 -21.90 5.28 -14.54
CA GLN A 162 -20.91 4.23 -14.34
C GLN A 162 -21.58 2.98 -13.77
N LYS A 163 -21.45 1.84 -14.47
CA LYS A 163 -22.15 0.57 -14.16
C LYS A 163 -21.30 -0.41 -13.36
N GLY A 164 -20.03 -0.08 -13.13
CA GLY A 164 -19.10 -0.95 -12.44
C GLY A 164 -17.81 -0.24 -12.06
N VAL A 165 -16.97 -0.90 -11.26
CA VAL A 165 -15.68 -0.36 -10.82
C VAL A 165 -14.56 -1.38 -10.94
N ILE A 166 -13.36 -0.87 -11.20
CA ILE A 166 -12.12 -1.63 -11.00
C ILE A 166 -11.69 -1.50 -9.54
N ARG A 167 -11.56 -2.65 -8.87
CA ARG A 167 -10.91 -2.81 -7.58
C ARG A 167 -9.48 -3.27 -7.76
N SER A 168 -8.52 -2.39 -7.50
CA SER A 168 -7.10 -2.75 -7.47
C SER A 168 -6.68 -3.16 -6.05
N ASN A 169 -5.99 -4.29 -5.91
CA ASN A 169 -5.44 -4.70 -4.63
C ASN A 169 -3.98 -5.12 -4.75
N CYS A 170 -3.25 -4.97 -3.64
CA CYS A 170 -1.87 -5.38 -3.53
C CYS A 170 -1.49 -5.50 -2.04
N ILE A 171 -0.45 -6.27 -1.72
CA ILE A 171 -0.05 -6.54 -0.32
C ILE A 171 0.46 -5.28 0.41
N ASP A 172 1.19 -4.43 -0.28
CA ASP A 172 2.08 -3.40 0.27
C ASP A 172 2.20 -2.22 -0.69
N CYS A 173 1.11 -1.76 -1.31
CA CYS A 173 1.31 -1.11 -2.61
C CYS A 173 0.38 0.05 -2.87
N LEU A 174 0.48 1.05 -2.02
CA LEU A 174 0.16 2.38 -2.46
C LEU A 174 0.82 2.71 -3.82
N ASP A 175 2.08 2.28 -4.03
CA ASP A 175 2.82 2.62 -5.25
C ASP A 175 2.32 1.83 -6.49
N ARG A 176 2.15 0.49 -6.42
CA ARG A 176 1.67 -0.33 -7.57
C ARG A 176 0.22 -0.04 -7.93
N THR A 177 -0.65 0.14 -6.92
CA THR A 177 -2.05 0.47 -7.18
C THR A 177 -2.18 1.89 -7.71
N ASN A 178 -1.39 2.86 -7.23
CA ASN A 178 -1.45 4.23 -7.74
C ASN A 178 -1.06 4.30 -9.22
N VAL A 179 0.01 3.60 -9.62
CA VAL A 179 0.43 3.56 -11.02
C VAL A 179 -0.65 2.88 -11.90
N THR A 180 -1.24 1.79 -11.43
CA THR A 180 -2.31 1.09 -12.18
C THR A 180 -3.57 1.95 -12.30
N GLN A 181 -4.01 2.58 -11.21
CA GLN A 181 -5.18 3.47 -11.21
C GLN A 181 -4.97 4.68 -12.11
N ASN A 182 -3.77 5.29 -12.07
CA ASN A 182 -3.38 6.38 -12.97
C ASN A 182 -3.45 5.96 -14.44
N TYR A 183 -2.96 4.76 -14.77
CA TYR A 183 -3.02 4.25 -16.14
C TYR A 183 -4.46 4.05 -16.64
N MET A 184 -5.34 3.46 -15.82
CA MET A 184 -6.76 3.29 -16.17
C MET A 184 -7.49 4.63 -16.30
N ALA A 185 -7.16 5.57 -15.42
CA ALA A 185 -7.62 6.95 -15.45
C ALA A 185 -7.21 7.67 -16.74
N GLN A 186 -5.97 7.48 -17.19
CA GLN A 186 -5.48 8.03 -18.45
C GLN A 186 -6.24 7.46 -19.65
N LYS A 187 -6.51 6.14 -19.67
CA LYS A 187 -7.30 5.49 -20.72
C LYS A 187 -8.72 6.03 -20.77
N SER A 188 -9.37 6.14 -19.61
CA SER A 188 -10.70 6.75 -19.52
C SER A 188 -10.69 8.21 -19.96
N LEU A 189 -9.67 9.00 -19.59
CA LEU A 189 -9.56 10.40 -20.00
C LEU A 189 -9.50 10.53 -21.52
N ASN A 190 -8.72 9.67 -22.19
CA ASN A 190 -8.67 9.64 -23.65
C ASN A 190 -10.05 9.34 -24.25
N LEU A 191 -10.75 8.32 -23.74
CA LEU A 191 -12.09 7.95 -24.21
C LEU A 191 -13.11 9.09 -24.01
N GLN A 192 -13.04 9.78 -22.87
CA GLN A 192 -13.91 10.92 -22.55
C GLN A 192 -13.68 12.09 -23.52
N LEU A 193 -12.42 12.47 -23.75
CA LEU A 193 -12.06 13.56 -24.66
C LEU A 193 -12.36 13.24 -26.13
N GLN A 194 -12.16 11.98 -26.54
CA GLN A 194 -12.52 11.51 -27.88
C GLN A 194 -14.05 11.52 -28.09
N ARG A 195 -14.83 11.15 -27.07
CA ARG A 195 -16.30 11.13 -27.15
C ARG A 195 -16.91 12.51 -27.45
N ILE A 196 -16.30 13.57 -26.95
CA ILE A 196 -16.74 14.97 -27.19
C ILE A 196 -16.02 15.65 -28.36
N GLY A 197 -15.18 14.91 -29.09
CA GLY A 197 -14.43 15.42 -30.25
C GLY A 197 -13.35 16.44 -29.91
N VAL A 198 -12.84 16.45 -28.67
CA VAL A 198 -11.67 17.25 -28.29
C VAL A 198 -10.38 16.60 -28.78
N LEU A 199 -10.34 15.27 -28.79
CA LEU A 199 -9.26 14.47 -29.36
C LEU A 199 -9.79 13.66 -30.54
N ASP A 200 -8.99 13.51 -31.59
CA ASP A 200 -9.27 12.53 -32.64
C ASP A 200 -9.08 11.09 -32.13
N SER A 201 -9.67 10.11 -32.81
CA SER A 201 -9.55 8.68 -32.45
C SER A 201 -8.11 8.15 -32.39
N ALA A 202 -7.19 8.77 -33.11
CA ALA A 202 -5.76 8.44 -33.10
C ALA A 202 -4.95 9.23 -32.06
N GLU A 203 -5.52 10.30 -31.50
CA GLU A 203 -4.86 11.17 -30.53
C GLU A 203 -5.03 10.65 -29.10
N CYS A 204 -4.06 10.96 -28.26
CA CYS A 204 -4.05 10.61 -26.84
C CYS A 204 -3.56 11.82 -26.04
N VAL A 205 -4.02 11.96 -24.80
CA VAL A 205 -3.59 13.05 -23.90
C VAL A 205 -2.07 13.11 -23.73
N SER A 206 -1.40 11.96 -23.81
CA SER A 206 0.07 11.87 -23.73
C SER A 206 0.81 12.56 -24.87
N MET A 207 0.13 12.91 -25.97
CA MET A 207 0.70 13.70 -27.06
C MET A 207 0.78 15.20 -26.71
N PHE A 208 0.03 15.65 -25.70
CA PHE A 208 -0.05 17.03 -25.24
C PHE A 208 0.75 17.18 -23.92
N GLU A 209 2.05 17.45 -24.02
CA GLU A 209 2.98 17.37 -22.89
C GLU A 209 2.57 18.23 -21.69
N ASP A 210 2.05 19.44 -21.93
CA ASP A 210 1.66 20.37 -20.86
C ASP A 210 0.49 19.82 -20.03
N ASP A 211 -0.58 19.38 -20.69
CA ASP A 211 -1.77 18.85 -20.02
C ASP A 211 -1.51 17.46 -19.44
N TYR A 212 -0.71 16.64 -20.14
CA TYR A 212 -0.27 15.36 -19.62
C TYR A 212 0.58 15.50 -18.35
N THR A 213 1.42 16.53 -18.29
CA THR A 213 2.23 16.82 -17.09
C THR A 213 1.36 17.27 -15.91
N LYS A 214 0.31 18.06 -16.15
CA LYS A 214 -0.67 18.41 -15.09
C LYS A 214 -1.38 17.15 -14.58
N PHE A 215 -1.88 16.32 -15.49
CA PHE A 215 -2.54 15.06 -15.15
C PHE A 215 -1.63 14.15 -14.29
N ARG A 216 -0.39 13.93 -14.74
CA ARG A 216 0.63 13.16 -14.01
C ARG A 216 0.93 13.75 -12.63
N THR A 217 0.98 15.07 -12.51
CA THR A 217 1.26 15.75 -11.24
C THR A 217 0.13 15.51 -10.24
N ILE A 218 -1.12 15.63 -10.65
CA ILE A 218 -2.30 15.39 -9.80
C ILE A 218 -2.28 13.96 -9.24
N TRP A 219 -2.07 12.96 -10.11
CA TRP A 219 -2.01 11.56 -9.69
C TRP A 219 -0.82 11.23 -8.80
N ALA A 220 0.30 11.94 -8.96
CA ALA A 220 1.45 11.77 -8.08
C ALA A 220 1.20 12.37 -6.69
N GLU A 221 0.58 13.56 -6.63
CA GLU A 221 0.22 14.22 -5.37
C GLU A 221 -0.84 13.43 -4.61
N GLN A 222 -1.87 12.94 -5.31
CA GLN A 222 -2.87 12.03 -4.72
C GLN A 222 -2.21 10.77 -4.15
N GLY A 223 -1.27 10.17 -4.90
CA GLY A 223 -0.46 9.06 -4.41
C GLY A 223 0.29 9.44 -3.14
N ASP A 224 1.00 10.56 -3.15
CA ASP A 224 1.78 11.07 -2.01
C ASP A 224 0.93 11.29 -0.75
N GLU A 225 -0.26 11.87 -0.87
CA GLU A 225 -1.16 12.12 0.26
C GLU A 225 -1.71 10.82 0.87
N ILE A 226 -2.13 9.88 0.03
CA ILE A 226 -2.64 8.61 0.56
C ILE A 226 -1.49 7.80 1.18
N SER A 227 -0.25 7.98 0.71
CA SER A 227 0.94 7.43 1.34
C SER A 227 1.16 8.01 2.74
N LEU A 228 1.02 9.32 2.86
CA LEU A 228 1.24 10.04 4.10
C LEU A 228 0.26 9.53 5.15
N GLN A 229 -1.01 9.37 4.78
CA GLN A 229 -2.04 8.82 5.65
C GLN A 229 -1.75 7.37 6.08
N TYR A 230 -1.30 6.53 5.14
CA TYR A 230 -1.15 5.09 5.38
C TYR A 230 0.16 4.68 6.05
N ALA A 231 1.28 5.28 5.61
CA ALA A 231 2.64 4.92 6.01
C ALA A 231 3.37 6.07 6.74
N GLY A 232 2.75 7.24 6.88
CA GLY A 232 3.36 8.40 7.53
C GLY A 232 4.48 9.07 6.73
N THR A 233 4.62 8.74 5.45
CA THR A 233 5.65 9.25 4.53
C THR A 233 5.08 9.35 3.12
N TYR A 234 5.66 10.17 2.27
CA TYR A 234 5.34 10.25 0.83
C TYR A 234 5.47 8.90 0.08
N ALA A 235 4.82 8.79 -1.08
CA ALA A 235 4.80 7.58 -1.90
C ALA A 235 6.21 7.27 -2.38
N LEU A 236 6.55 5.98 -2.52
CA LEU A 236 7.80 5.64 -3.20
C LEU A 236 7.52 5.67 -4.70
N LYS A 237 8.53 6.02 -5.49
CA LYS A 237 8.38 6.15 -6.95
C LYS A 237 7.39 7.24 -7.35
N GLY A 238 7.15 8.27 -6.53
CA GLY A 238 6.32 9.42 -6.90
C GLY A 238 6.82 10.10 -8.20
N ASP A 239 8.14 10.14 -8.40
CA ASP A 239 8.78 10.68 -9.61
C ASP A 239 8.40 9.93 -10.89
N LEU A 240 8.09 8.64 -10.79
CA LEU A 240 7.62 7.87 -11.93
C LEU A 240 6.24 8.35 -12.37
N VAL A 241 5.35 8.63 -11.43
CA VAL A 241 4.02 9.16 -11.74
C VAL A 241 4.14 10.60 -12.26
N ARG A 242 5.01 11.43 -11.67
CA ARG A 242 5.24 12.84 -12.08
C ARG A 242 5.89 12.98 -13.46
N TYR A 243 6.93 12.19 -13.73
CA TYR A 243 7.84 12.41 -14.86
C TYR A 243 7.93 11.22 -15.83
N GLY A 244 7.25 10.10 -15.54
CA GLY A 244 7.33 8.87 -16.33
C GLY A 244 8.66 8.11 -16.20
N LYS A 245 9.65 8.66 -15.50
CA LYS A 245 10.98 8.06 -15.28
C LYS A 245 11.47 8.35 -13.87
N GLN A 246 12.20 7.40 -13.29
CA GLN A 246 12.81 7.57 -11.96
C GLN A 246 14.05 8.46 -12.06
N THR A 247 14.06 9.59 -11.34
CA THR A 247 15.22 10.50 -11.29
C THR A 247 16.20 10.09 -10.18
N VAL A 248 17.47 10.49 -10.30
CA VAL A 248 18.50 10.22 -9.25
C VAL A 248 18.15 10.92 -7.93
N SER A 249 17.62 12.15 -8.01
CA SER A 249 17.11 12.87 -6.84
C SER A 249 15.90 12.15 -6.21
N GLY A 250 14.99 11.65 -7.05
CA GLY A 250 13.85 10.83 -6.65
C GLY A 250 14.26 9.56 -5.93
N ALA A 251 15.28 8.86 -6.42
CA ALA A 251 15.80 7.64 -5.79
C ALA A 251 16.36 7.90 -4.37
N ILE A 252 17.00 9.06 -4.13
CA ILE A 252 17.47 9.46 -2.79
C ILE A 252 16.29 9.77 -1.88
N LYS A 253 15.30 10.53 -2.37
CA LYS A 253 14.07 10.85 -1.63
C LYS A 253 13.27 9.58 -1.27
N ASP A 254 13.23 8.63 -2.19
CA ASP A 254 12.65 7.29 -1.99
C ASP A 254 13.41 6.54 -0.88
N GLY A 255 14.74 6.58 -0.90
CA GLY A 255 15.57 5.96 0.15
C GLY A 255 15.32 6.54 1.54
N ILE A 256 15.26 7.86 1.67
CA ILE A 256 14.93 8.54 2.93
C ILE A 256 13.52 8.16 3.39
N SER A 257 12.55 8.15 2.48
CA SER A 257 11.17 7.75 2.77
C SER A 257 11.09 6.30 3.22
N ALA A 258 11.84 5.38 2.61
CA ALA A 258 11.91 3.98 3.02
C ALA A 258 12.48 3.80 4.44
N MET A 259 13.52 4.56 4.81
CA MET A 259 14.07 4.54 6.17
C MET A 259 13.07 5.12 7.19
N SER A 260 12.44 6.25 6.87
CA SER A 260 11.40 6.84 7.71
C SER A 260 10.21 5.88 7.90
N ARG A 261 9.75 5.22 6.83
CA ARG A 261 8.72 4.16 6.90
C ARG A 261 9.11 3.04 7.84
N TYR A 262 10.36 2.55 7.74
CA TYR A 262 10.84 1.49 8.62
C TYR A 262 10.78 1.92 10.09
N TYR A 263 11.21 3.15 10.41
CA TYR A 263 11.13 3.66 11.78
C TYR A 263 9.67 3.81 12.26
N LEU A 264 8.81 4.44 11.46
CA LEU A 264 7.42 4.70 11.81
C LEU A 264 6.63 3.39 12.03
N ASN A 265 6.74 2.44 11.10
CA ASN A 265 6.09 1.13 11.18
C ASN A 265 6.46 0.39 12.47
N ASN A 266 7.73 0.45 12.86
CA ASN A 266 8.22 -0.27 14.04
C ASN A 266 7.88 0.46 15.35
N PHE A 267 7.97 1.79 15.41
CA PHE A 267 8.01 2.50 16.69
C PHE A 267 6.86 3.49 16.93
N GLN A 268 6.12 3.91 15.90
CA GLN A 268 5.06 4.93 16.06
C GLN A 268 3.66 4.46 15.62
N ASP A 269 3.58 3.48 14.73
CA ASP A 269 2.31 3.07 14.13
C ASP A 269 1.29 2.47 15.12
N GLY A 270 1.74 1.87 16.23
CA GLY A 270 0.84 1.39 17.29
C GLY A 270 0.04 2.53 17.94
N VAL A 271 0.72 3.62 18.30
CA VAL A 271 0.08 4.81 18.89
C VAL A 271 -0.84 5.51 17.89
N ARG A 272 -0.42 5.58 16.61
CA ARG A 272 -1.27 6.13 15.54
C ARG A 272 -2.53 5.32 15.33
N GLN A 273 -2.44 3.99 15.38
CA GLN A 273 -3.60 3.11 15.28
C GLN A 273 -4.58 3.33 16.45
N ASP A 274 -4.07 3.47 17.67
CA ASP A 274 -4.91 3.79 18.84
C ASP A 274 -5.61 5.16 18.67
N ALA A 275 -4.91 6.17 18.14
CA ALA A 275 -5.50 7.47 17.85
C ALA A 275 -6.60 7.37 16.76
N LEU A 276 -6.38 6.59 15.70
CA LEU A 276 -7.37 6.33 14.66
C LEU A 276 -8.60 5.63 15.24
N ASP A 277 -8.43 4.63 16.10
CA ASP A 277 -9.54 3.90 16.71
C ASP A 277 -10.38 4.76 17.66
N LEU A 278 -9.76 5.72 18.35
CA LEU A 278 -10.46 6.74 19.15
C LEU A 278 -11.24 7.73 18.28
N ILE A 279 -10.59 8.34 17.29
CA ILE A 279 -11.19 9.39 16.45
C ILE A 279 -12.30 8.82 15.58
N SER A 280 -12.15 7.59 15.07
CA SER A 280 -13.16 6.91 14.27
C SER A 280 -14.32 6.33 15.10
N GLY A 281 -14.30 6.48 16.43
CA GLY A 281 -15.35 5.98 17.32
C GLY A 281 -15.39 4.47 17.49
N ARG A 282 -14.35 3.75 17.04
CA ARG A 282 -14.24 2.28 17.18
C ARG A 282 -13.97 1.86 18.62
N TYR A 283 -13.32 2.72 19.40
CA TYR A 283 -13.13 2.53 20.83
C TYR A 283 -13.89 3.61 21.59
N THR A 284 -14.85 3.20 22.43
CA THR A 284 -15.55 4.11 23.34
C THR A 284 -14.89 4.07 24.71
N VAL A 285 -14.46 5.23 25.21
CA VAL A 285 -13.84 5.33 26.53
C VAL A 285 -14.91 5.14 27.61
N GLY A 286 -14.88 3.99 28.30
CA GLY A 286 -15.75 3.74 29.45
C GLY A 286 -15.31 4.56 30.66
N THR A 287 -16.22 5.34 31.24
CA THR A 287 -15.96 6.16 32.45
C THR A 287 -15.61 5.34 33.70
N ASN A 288 -16.00 4.06 33.72
CA ASN A 288 -15.83 3.17 34.87
C ASN A 288 -14.71 2.13 34.68
N SER A 289 -13.96 2.18 33.58
CA SER A 289 -12.86 1.25 33.29
C SER A 289 -11.52 1.98 33.33
N PRO A 290 -10.45 1.37 33.88
CA PRO A 290 -9.12 1.97 33.81
C PRO A 290 -8.71 2.14 32.35
N SER A 291 -8.12 3.30 32.03
CA SER A 291 -7.61 3.58 30.69
C SER A 291 -6.57 2.52 30.30
N GLN A 292 -6.81 1.81 29.20
CA GLN A 292 -5.83 0.90 28.59
C GLN A 292 -4.61 1.67 28.01
N LEU A 293 -4.76 2.99 27.83
CA LEU A 293 -3.68 3.89 27.44
C LEU A 293 -2.89 4.30 28.68
N GLN A 294 -1.77 3.62 28.94
CA GLN A 294 -0.77 4.11 29.89
C GLN A 294 -0.07 5.38 29.37
N PRO A 295 0.35 6.32 30.24
CA PRO A 295 1.06 7.52 29.83
C PRO A 295 2.30 7.19 28.98
N ILE A 296 2.63 8.08 28.05
CA ILE A 296 3.68 7.95 27.02
C ILE A 296 5.09 7.66 27.60
N GLY A 297 5.27 7.67 28.92
CA GLY A 297 6.50 7.31 29.64
C GLY A 297 6.58 5.87 30.20
N GLY A 298 5.62 4.99 29.89
CA GLY A 298 5.61 3.60 30.37
C GLY A 298 6.70 2.73 29.75
N SER A 299 7.85 2.66 30.42
CA SER A 299 8.97 1.72 30.24
C SER A 299 9.31 1.39 28.77
N GLN A 300 10.18 2.20 28.16
CA GLN A 300 11.09 1.58 27.18
C GLN A 300 11.75 0.40 27.90
N PRO A 301 11.80 -0.81 27.33
CA PRO A 301 12.50 -1.91 27.96
C PRO A 301 13.91 -1.40 28.27
N ALA A 302 14.34 -1.48 29.53
CA ALA A 302 15.60 -0.91 30.01
C ALA A 302 16.82 -1.32 29.16
N PHE A 303 16.65 -2.39 28.39
CA PHE A 303 17.60 -2.91 27.43
C PHE A 303 17.78 -2.07 26.14
N LEU A 304 16.79 -1.29 25.67
CA LEU A 304 16.85 -0.59 24.36
C LEU A 304 18.00 0.44 24.24
N PRO A 305 18.19 1.39 25.19
CA PRO A 305 19.30 2.32 25.13
C PRO A 305 20.66 1.62 25.28
N VAL A 306 20.72 0.56 26.10
CA VAL A 306 21.93 -0.26 26.29
C VAL A 306 22.28 -1.03 25.01
N ALA A 307 21.30 -1.63 24.36
CA ALA A 307 21.47 -2.34 23.10
C ALA A 307 21.90 -1.40 21.97
N SER A 308 21.32 -0.21 21.92
CA SER A 308 21.64 0.83 20.92
C SER A 308 23.07 1.34 21.11
N ALA A 309 23.49 1.59 22.36
CA ALA A 309 24.86 1.96 22.68
C ALA A 309 25.87 0.85 22.36
N LEU A 310 25.54 -0.42 22.63
CA LEU A 310 26.38 -1.58 22.30
C LEU A 310 26.49 -1.81 20.79
N LEU A 311 25.42 -1.58 20.02
CA LEU A 311 25.46 -1.67 18.56
C LEU A 311 26.30 -0.55 17.95
N ILE A 312 26.08 0.70 18.35
CA ILE A 312 26.83 1.85 17.83
C ILE A 312 28.31 1.70 18.22
N GLY A 313 28.58 1.39 19.49
CA GLY A 313 29.92 1.14 20.00
C GLY A 313 30.60 -0.02 19.26
N GLY A 314 29.90 -1.14 19.10
CA GLY A 314 30.38 -2.32 18.39
C GLY A 314 30.75 -2.03 16.94
N VAL A 315 29.84 -1.41 16.18
CA VAL A 315 30.05 -1.06 14.76
C VAL A 315 31.18 -0.04 14.59
N THR A 316 31.24 0.97 15.46
CA THR A 316 32.27 2.02 15.38
C THR A 316 33.66 1.43 15.68
N VAL A 317 33.75 0.59 16.73
CA VAL A 317 35.00 -0.09 17.09
C VAL A 317 35.42 -1.09 16.03
N THR A 318 34.50 -1.88 15.46
CA THR A 318 34.82 -2.78 14.34
C THR A 318 35.30 -2.02 13.11
N SER A 319 34.66 -0.90 12.75
CA SER A 319 35.05 -0.10 11.58
C SER A 319 36.43 0.53 11.77
N PHE A 320 36.69 1.08 12.95
CA PHE A 320 37.98 1.67 13.30
C PHE A 320 39.10 0.63 13.36
N THR A 321 38.83 -0.54 13.95
CA THR A 321 39.80 -1.62 14.07
C THR A 321 40.10 -2.27 12.71
N ILE A 322 39.12 -2.46 11.83
CA ILE A 322 39.33 -2.93 10.44
C ILE A 322 40.17 -1.93 9.64
N HIS A 323 39.92 -0.63 9.79
CA HIS A 323 40.71 0.41 9.11
C HIS A 323 42.17 0.46 9.62
N GLN A 324 42.43 0.01 10.85
CA GLN A 324 43.78 -0.09 11.42
C GLN A 324 44.44 -1.47 11.26
N ALA A 325 43.66 -2.51 10.95
CA ALA A 325 44.08 -3.92 10.92
C ALA A 325 45.14 -4.23 9.85
N GLY A 326 45.43 -3.32 8.93
CA GLY A 326 46.60 -3.42 8.04
C GLY A 326 47.96 -3.46 8.77
N ARG A 327 48.02 -3.25 10.09
CA ARG A 327 49.27 -3.11 10.86
C ARG A 327 49.53 -4.14 11.96
N ASN A 328 48.55 -4.90 12.46
CA ASN A 328 48.79 -5.82 13.60
C ASN A 328 47.77 -6.98 13.70
N THR A 329 48.24 -8.21 13.90
CA THR A 329 47.43 -9.44 14.02
C THR A 329 46.51 -9.47 15.25
N GLN A 330 46.91 -8.84 16.36
CA GLN A 330 46.05 -8.74 17.55
C GLN A 330 44.78 -7.90 17.34
N GLN A 331 44.79 -6.97 16.38
CA GLN A 331 43.63 -6.13 16.08
C GLN A 331 42.53 -6.90 15.34
N TYR A 332 42.88 -7.93 14.57
CA TYR A 332 41.90 -8.82 13.93
C TYR A 332 41.09 -9.62 14.98
N LEU A 333 41.73 -10.09 16.06
CA LEU A 333 41.05 -10.79 17.15
C LEU A 333 40.07 -9.87 17.89
N ALA A 334 40.46 -8.61 18.12
CA ALA A 334 39.58 -7.61 18.70
C ALA A 334 38.39 -7.29 17.78
N SER A 335 38.62 -7.11 16.48
CA SER A 335 37.55 -6.90 15.49
C SER A 335 36.58 -8.09 15.46
N ALA A 336 37.09 -9.33 15.48
CA ALA A 336 36.26 -10.53 15.51
C ALA A 336 35.41 -10.64 16.78
N LEU A 337 35.96 -10.29 17.94
CA LEU A 337 35.23 -10.29 19.20
C LEU A 337 34.12 -9.23 19.21
N TRP A 338 34.41 -7.99 18.79
CA TRP A 338 33.40 -6.93 18.71
C TRP A 338 32.35 -7.20 17.64
N ALA A 339 32.72 -7.83 16.52
CA ALA A 339 31.77 -8.31 15.53
C ALA A 339 30.85 -9.40 16.12
N GLY A 340 31.40 -10.32 16.92
CA GLY A 340 30.64 -11.35 17.64
C GLY A 340 29.67 -10.77 18.67
N VAL A 341 30.11 -9.80 19.48
CA VAL A 341 29.24 -9.08 20.43
C VAL A 341 28.14 -8.33 19.70
N THR A 342 28.48 -7.61 18.62
CA THR A 342 27.50 -6.90 17.78
C THR A 342 26.47 -7.88 17.20
N ALA A 343 26.93 -9.00 16.63
CA ALA A 343 26.05 -10.03 16.10
C ALA A 343 25.14 -10.66 17.17
N GLY A 344 25.66 -10.91 18.37
CA GLY A 344 24.89 -11.40 19.52
C GLY A 344 23.82 -10.41 19.97
N VAL A 345 24.14 -9.11 20.04
CA VAL A 345 23.18 -8.05 20.36
C VAL A 345 22.11 -7.92 19.27
N VAL A 346 22.49 -7.96 17.98
CA VAL A 346 21.53 -7.97 16.86
C VAL A 346 20.59 -9.18 16.96
N ALA A 347 21.12 -10.37 17.23
CA ALA A 347 20.32 -11.59 17.37
C ALA A 347 19.33 -11.48 18.54
N MET A 348 19.75 -10.92 19.67
CA MET A 348 18.88 -10.72 20.83
C MET A 348 17.81 -9.64 20.60
N ILE A 349 18.15 -8.54 19.91
CA ILE A 349 17.17 -7.52 19.49
C ILE A 349 16.15 -8.14 18.54
N LYS A 350 16.60 -8.93 17.55
CA LYS A 350 15.71 -9.59 16.59
C LYS A 350 14.79 -10.61 17.27
N ALA A 351 15.31 -11.40 18.21
CA ALA A 351 14.52 -12.36 18.98
C ALA A 351 13.43 -11.68 19.82
N ASN A 352 13.70 -10.47 20.34
CA ASN A 352 12.75 -9.69 21.13
C ASN A 352 12.01 -8.62 20.32
N GLY A 353 12.17 -8.58 18.99
CA GLY A 353 11.74 -7.43 18.18
C GLY A 353 10.25 -7.13 18.29
N ARG A 354 9.43 -8.18 18.42
CA ARG A 354 8.00 -8.10 18.68
C ARG A 354 7.60 -7.31 19.93
N HIS A 355 8.43 -7.32 20.97
CA HIS A 355 8.21 -6.56 22.21
C HIS A 355 8.77 -5.14 22.14
N LEU A 356 9.69 -4.90 21.20
CA LEU A 356 10.30 -3.58 20.98
C LEU A 356 9.48 -2.72 20.03
N CYS A 357 8.67 -3.35 19.16
CA CYS A 357 7.75 -2.64 18.28
C CYS A 357 6.57 -2.06 19.05
N SER A 358 6.16 -0.85 18.65
CA SER A 358 4.99 -0.15 19.19
C SER A 358 3.71 -0.84 18.74
N ARG A 359 3.01 -1.48 19.69
CA ARG A 359 1.76 -2.19 19.45
C ARG A 359 0.55 -1.32 19.80
N PRO A 360 -0.54 -1.35 19.01
CA PRO A 360 -1.80 -0.75 19.42
C PRO A 360 -2.31 -1.44 20.68
N ARG A 361 -2.88 -0.66 21.58
CA ARG A 361 -3.42 -1.10 22.87
C ARG A 361 -4.94 -1.21 22.85
N LEU A 362 -5.60 -0.47 21.96
CA LEU A 362 -7.06 -0.42 21.84
C LEU A 362 -7.61 -1.41 20.80
N CYS A 363 -6.73 -2.00 19.98
CA CYS A 363 -7.10 -2.94 18.93
C CYS A 363 -6.77 -4.38 19.35
N HIS A 364 -7.79 -5.24 19.43
CA HIS A 364 -7.56 -6.68 19.49
C HIS A 364 -7.27 -7.21 18.09
N LEU A 365 -6.08 -7.80 17.91
CA LEU A 365 -5.74 -8.57 16.72
C LEU A 365 -6.55 -9.89 16.75
N ILE A 366 -7.09 -10.30 15.61
CA ILE A 366 -7.92 -11.51 15.46
C ILE A 366 -7.06 -12.77 15.50
#